data_AF-A0A2D6MIY2-F1
#
_entry.id   AF-A0A2D6MIY2-F1
#
_cell.length_a   1.000
_cell.length_b   1.000
_cell.length_c   1.000
_cell.angle_alpha   90.00
_cell.angle_beta   90.00
_cell.angle_gamma   90.00
#
_symmetry.space_group_name_H-M   'P 1'
#
loop_
_entity.id
_entity.type
_entity.pdbx_description
1 polymer ?
#
loop_
_entity_poly.entity_id
_entity_poly.type
_entity_poly.pdbx_seq_one_letter_code
_entity_poly.pdbx_strand_id
1 'polypeptide(L)'
;MLSKIQIQRIKRNSERVEEGLITRFREFFYTDTNSFVKPDTIYSVYYTVNKTQVYFTGFLDSRNSRKIIKVGGGKTMFEIYSKLNPTQRENYPENIQVIPTENDYLRGSITRYFAQKANDYYAVIFETTKDAYTNKSNLYRYVEFEWVISGIKSVVMTENRLIMNGINRDFPGISKLLFPLQLWRPSKNSPDYLQKKLSLVKNP
;
A
#
# COMPACT_ATOMS: atom_id res chain seq x y z
N MET A 1 -12.59 -11.27 25.55
CA MET A 1 -12.14 -9.87 25.71
C MET A 1 -11.02 -9.58 24.72
N LEU A 2 -11.04 -8.46 23.99
CA LEU A 2 -9.96 -8.12 23.06
C LEU A 2 -8.78 -7.49 23.83
N SER A 3 -7.56 -7.87 23.49
CA SER A 3 -6.35 -7.24 24.02
C SER A 3 -6.13 -5.85 23.41
N LYS A 4 -5.34 -5.00 24.07
CA LYS A 4 -5.00 -3.66 23.56
C LYS A 4 -4.34 -3.72 22.17
N ILE A 5 -3.49 -4.72 21.95
CA ILE A 5 -2.82 -4.95 20.66
C ILE A 5 -3.84 -5.32 19.58
N GLN A 6 -4.82 -6.18 19.89
CA GLN A 6 -5.88 -6.55 18.95
C GLN A 6 -6.76 -5.34 18.58
N ILE A 7 -7.14 -4.52 19.56
CA ILE A 7 -7.91 -3.29 19.31
C ILE A 7 -7.13 -2.36 18.38
N GLN A 8 -5.86 -2.10 18.66
CA GLN A 8 -5.03 -1.24 17.82
C GLN A 8 -4.86 -1.78 16.40
N ARG A 9 -4.73 -3.10 16.23
CA ARG A 9 -4.70 -3.73 14.90
C ARG A 9 -6.00 -3.48 14.14
N ILE A 10 -7.16 -3.64 14.78
CA ILE A 10 -8.46 -3.39 14.13
C ILE A 10 -8.60 -1.92 13.73
N LYS A 11 -8.22 -1.00 14.63
CA LYS A 11 -8.29 0.44 14.33
C LYS A 11 -7.45 0.83 13.12
N ARG A 12 -6.21 0.34 13.04
CA ARG A 12 -5.30 0.60 11.92
C ARG A 12 -5.74 -0.08 10.62
N ASN A 13 -6.40 -1.24 10.72
CA ASN A 13 -6.90 -2.00 9.57
C ASN A 13 -8.37 -1.68 9.28
N SER A 14 -8.71 -0.39 9.25
CA SER A 14 -10.02 0.12 8.88
C SER A 14 -9.96 0.90 7.56
N GLU A 15 -11.03 0.84 6.78
CA GLU A 15 -11.14 1.57 5.51
C GLU A 15 -11.66 3.00 5.73
N ARG A 16 -12.45 3.19 6.78
CA ARG A 16 -13.02 4.47 7.17
C ARG A 16 -13.21 4.50 8.68
N VAL A 17 -13.01 5.67 9.26
CA VAL A 17 -13.28 5.94 10.67
C VAL A 17 -14.14 7.18 10.80
N GLU A 18 -15.14 7.12 11.66
CA GLU A 18 -15.91 8.28 12.12
C GLU A 18 -15.57 8.50 13.59
N GLU A 19 -14.87 9.61 13.88
CA GLU A 19 -14.33 9.90 15.21
C GLU A 19 -15.09 11.01 15.93
N GLY A 20 -14.96 11.06 17.25
CA GLY A 20 -15.49 12.15 18.07
C GLY A 20 -17.01 12.08 18.31
N LEU A 21 -17.62 10.91 18.13
CA LEU A 21 -19.04 10.71 18.43
C LEU A 21 -19.25 10.59 19.93
N ILE A 22 -20.46 10.95 20.39
CA ILE A 22 -20.78 11.01 21.82
C ILE A 22 -21.92 10.01 22.13
N THR A 23 -21.72 9.17 23.14
CA THR A 23 -22.72 8.17 23.56
C THR A 23 -23.93 8.81 24.23
N ARG A 24 -25.13 8.28 23.92
CA ARG A 24 -26.37 8.60 24.64
C ARG A 24 -26.60 7.65 25.82
N PHE A 25 -27.55 8.02 26.69
CA PHE A 25 -27.95 7.18 27.81
C PHE A 25 -28.39 5.79 27.34
N ARG A 26 -27.77 4.74 27.92
CA ARG A 26 -28.02 3.33 27.61
C ARG A 26 -27.89 2.95 26.13
N GLU A 27 -27.11 3.70 25.35
CA GLU A 27 -26.91 3.41 23.93
C GLU A 27 -25.97 2.24 23.68
N PHE A 28 -25.00 1.99 24.57
CA PHE A 28 -23.97 0.96 24.37
C PHE A 28 -23.69 0.13 25.63
N PHE A 29 -23.27 -1.12 25.43
CA PHE A 29 -22.62 -1.95 26.44
C PHE A 29 -21.12 -2.10 26.17
N TYR A 30 -20.32 -2.11 27.22
CA TYR A 30 -18.95 -2.58 27.19
C TYR A 30 -18.91 -4.10 27.00
N THR A 31 -18.18 -4.59 25.99
CA THR A 31 -18.13 -6.03 25.69
C THR A 31 -17.36 -6.89 26.70
N ASP A 32 -16.49 -6.25 27.48
CA ASP A 32 -15.65 -6.87 28.48
C ASP A 32 -16.31 -6.92 29.86
N THR A 33 -17.07 -5.89 30.23
CA THR A 33 -17.74 -5.83 31.54
C THR A 33 -19.26 -6.04 31.48
N ASN A 34 -19.84 -6.11 30.27
CA ASN A 34 -21.29 -6.17 30.04
C ASN A 34 -22.09 -5.08 30.77
N SER A 35 -21.45 -3.93 31.04
CA SER A 35 -22.03 -2.79 31.74
C SER A 35 -22.30 -1.64 30.76
N PHE A 36 -23.32 -0.84 31.05
CA PHE A 36 -23.67 0.29 30.19
C PHE A 36 -22.50 1.28 30.12
N VAL A 37 -22.25 1.78 28.91
CA VAL A 37 -21.35 2.91 28.70
C VAL A 37 -22.01 4.16 29.26
N LYS A 38 -21.24 5.00 29.97
CA LYS A 38 -21.75 6.26 30.50
C LYS A 38 -22.20 7.17 29.34
N PRO A 39 -23.26 7.97 29.50
CA PRO A 39 -23.55 9.04 28.55
C PRO A 39 -22.36 10.00 28.47
N ASP A 40 -22.27 10.74 27.37
CA ASP A 40 -21.21 11.72 27.11
C ASP A 40 -19.80 11.13 27.02
N THR A 41 -19.70 9.82 26.77
CA THR A 41 -18.42 9.14 26.49
C THR A 41 -18.10 9.25 25.01
N ILE A 42 -16.89 9.69 24.68
CA ILE A 42 -16.43 9.75 23.29
C ILE A 42 -16.22 8.33 22.76
N TYR A 43 -16.67 8.09 21.52
CA TYR A 43 -16.42 6.86 20.79
C TYR A 43 -16.17 7.13 19.30
N SER A 44 -15.63 6.12 18.62
CA SER A 44 -15.39 6.13 17.19
C SER A 44 -15.94 4.85 16.56
N VAL A 45 -16.39 4.97 15.30
CA VAL A 45 -16.90 3.88 14.48
C VAL A 45 -15.85 3.52 13.44
N TYR A 46 -15.51 2.24 13.36
CA TYR A 46 -14.52 1.71 12.43
C TYR A 46 -15.22 0.78 11.43
N TYR A 47 -15.09 1.10 10.15
CA TYR A 47 -15.52 0.26 9.05
C TYR A 47 -14.32 -0.56 8.60
N THR A 48 -14.31 -1.84 8.94
CA THR A 48 -13.15 -2.72 8.74
C THR A 48 -13.02 -3.15 7.28
N VAL A 49 -11.83 -3.65 6.91
CA VAL A 49 -11.56 -4.26 5.59
C VAL A 49 -12.50 -5.42 5.24
N ASN A 50 -13.12 -6.06 6.24
CA ASN A 50 -14.10 -7.14 6.05
C ASN A 50 -15.54 -6.61 5.95
N LYS A 51 -15.70 -5.31 5.68
CA LYS A 51 -17.00 -4.61 5.59
C LYS A 51 -17.87 -4.76 6.83
N THR A 52 -17.25 -4.81 8.01
CA THR A 52 -17.94 -4.83 9.31
C THR A 52 -17.81 -3.51 10.04
N GLN A 53 -18.83 -3.17 10.83
CA GLN A 53 -18.84 -1.98 11.67
C GLN A 53 -18.45 -2.36 13.10
N VAL A 54 -17.47 -1.69 13.68
CA VAL A 54 -17.00 -1.92 15.06
C VAL A 54 -16.91 -0.60 15.80
N TYR A 55 -17.28 -0.62 17.08
CA TYR A 55 -17.34 0.57 17.92
C TYR A 55 -16.29 0.46 19.03
N PHE A 56 -15.51 1.52 19.23
CA PHE A 56 -14.55 1.63 20.33
C PHE A 56 -14.67 2.98 21.02
N THR A 57 -14.45 3.04 22.34
CA THR A 57 -14.33 4.32 23.06
C THR A 57 -13.07 5.09 22.66
N GLY A 58 -13.12 6.42 22.67
CA GLY A 58 -12.03 7.32 22.30
C GLY A 58 -11.78 7.42 20.80
N PHE A 59 -10.58 7.88 20.45
CA PHE A 59 -10.07 8.14 19.10
C PHE A 59 -9.13 7.03 18.60
N LEU A 60 -8.63 7.13 17.37
CA LEU A 60 -7.66 6.24 16.73
C LEU A 60 -6.40 6.05 17.59
N ASP A 61 -5.82 7.14 18.05
CA ASP A 61 -4.61 7.20 18.87
C ASP A 61 -4.82 6.78 20.34
N SER A 62 -6.08 6.69 20.79
CA SER A 62 -6.42 6.36 22.17
C SER A 62 -5.95 4.95 22.55
N ARG A 63 -5.10 4.89 23.59
CA ARG A 63 -4.44 3.65 24.05
C ARG A 63 -5.34 2.74 24.91
N ASN A 64 -6.35 3.30 25.57
CA ASN A 64 -7.23 2.60 26.52
C ASN A 64 -8.65 2.42 25.97
N SER A 65 -8.80 2.40 24.65
CA SER A 65 -10.07 2.16 23.99
C SER A 65 -10.63 0.78 24.34
N ARG A 66 -11.93 0.72 24.55
CA ARG A 66 -12.68 -0.50 24.88
C ARG A 66 -13.73 -0.73 23.81
N LYS A 67 -13.95 -2.00 23.45
CA LYS A 67 -14.97 -2.37 22.46
C LYS A 67 -16.35 -2.24 23.09
N ILE A 68 -17.24 -1.57 22.38
CA ILE A 68 -18.64 -1.38 22.78
C ILE A 68 -19.58 -1.97 21.73
N ILE A 69 -20.80 -2.34 22.15
CA ILE A 69 -21.86 -2.86 21.27
C ILE A 69 -23.11 -2.02 21.50
N LYS A 70 -23.75 -1.60 20.41
CA LYS A 70 -24.96 -0.79 20.46
C LYS A 70 -26.13 -1.60 21.02
N VAL A 71 -26.90 -0.99 21.92
CA VAL A 71 -28.07 -1.58 22.58
C VAL A 71 -29.31 -1.24 21.78
N GLY A 72 -29.95 -2.25 21.23
CA GLY A 72 -31.10 -2.04 20.35
C GLY A 72 -30.73 -1.18 19.13
N GLY A 73 -31.75 -0.66 18.46
CA GLY A 73 -31.61 -0.12 17.11
C GLY A 73 -31.43 -1.26 16.12
N GLY A 74 -32.17 -1.23 15.01
CA GLY A 74 -31.98 -2.20 13.94
C GLY A 74 -30.55 -2.15 13.40
N LYS A 75 -30.24 -3.10 12.52
CA LYS A 75 -28.98 -3.08 11.75
C LYS A 75 -28.81 -1.72 11.09
N THR A 76 -27.61 -1.15 11.12
CA THR A 76 -27.34 0.10 10.41
C THR A 76 -27.51 -0.11 8.91
N MET A 77 -27.75 0.97 8.15
CA MET A 77 -27.86 0.87 6.70
C MET A 77 -26.60 0.24 6.09
N PHE A 78 -25.42 0.54 6.65
CA PHE A 78 -24.16 -0.12 6.30
C PHE A 78 -24.21 -1.64 6.56
N GLU A 79 -24.61 -2.07 7.76
CA GLU A 79 -24.72 -3.50 8.08
C GLU A 79 -25.76 -4.24 7.24
N ILE A 80 -26.84 -3.56 6.82
CA ILE A 80 -27.83 -4.10 5.90
C ILE A 80 -27.21 -4.29 4.53
N TYR A 81 -26.62 -3.23 3.95
CA TYR A 81 -26.00 -3.30 2.62
C TYR A 81 -24.86 -4.31 2.56
N SER A 82 -23.94 -4.32 3.54
CA SER A 82 -22.82 -5.27 3.58
C SER A 82 -23.28 -6.73 3.68
N LYS A 83 -24.49 -6.99 4.22
CA LYS A 83 -25.06 -8.35 4.30
C LYS A 83 -25.81 -8.74 3.03
N LEU A 84 -26.50 -7.80 2.40
CA LEU A 84 -27.25 -8.05 1.15
C LEU A 84 -26.29 -8.21 -0.03
N ASN A 85 -25.24 -7.40 -0.09
CA ASN A 85 -24.23 -7.41 -1.14
C ASN A 85 -22.84 -7.47 -0.50
N PRO A 86 -22.39 -8.66 -0.08
CA PRO A 86 -21.06 -8.83 0.51
C PRO A 86 -19.99 -8.53 -0.55
N THR A 87 -19.40 -7.34 -0.47
CA THR A 87 -18.29 -6.93 -1.34
C THR A 87 -16.96 -7.34 -0.72
N GLN A 88 -16.05 -7.83 -1.54
CA GLN A 88 -14.64 -7.97 -1.15
C GLN A 88 -13.95 -6.60 -1.25
N ARG A 89 -12.84 -6.44 -0.53
CA ARG A 89 -12.02 -5.24 -0.65
C ARG A 89 -11.33 -5.24 -2.02
N GLU A 90 -11.49 -4.16 -2.78
CA GLU A 90 -10.69 -3.94 -3.99
C GLU A 90 -9.20 -4.05 -3.71
N ASN A 91 -8.48 -4.61 -4.69
CA ASN A 91 -7.03 -4.64 -4.63
C ASN A 91 -6.48 -3.24 -4.89
N TYR A 92 -5.82 -2.66 -3.89
CA TYR A 92 -5.15 -1.37 -4.02
C TYR A 92 -3.65 -1.63 -4.20
N PRO A 93 -3.05 -1.27 -5.35
CA PRO A 93 -1.63 -1.47 -5.56
C PRO A 93 -0.82 -0.70 -4.52
N GLU A 94 0.12 -1.39 -3.89
CA GLU A 94 1.04 -0.79 -2.94
C GLU A 94 2.18 -0.10 -3.67
N ASN A 95 2.66 1.01 -3.10
CA ASN A 95 3.88 1.67 -3.53
C ASN A 95 5.07 0.97 -2.88
N ILE A 96 5.91 0.36 -3.70
CA ILE A 96 7.07 -0.41 -3.26
C ILE A 96 8.36 0.10 -3.90
N GLN A 97 9.49 -0.32 -3.34
CA GLN A 97 10.79 -0.21 -3.98
C GLN A 97 11.27 -1.61 -4.36
N VAL A 98 11.54 -1.82 -5.65
CA VAL A 98 12.04 -3.11 -6.14
C VAL A 98 13.52 -3.27 -5.81
N ILE A 99 13.88 -4.45 -5.28
CA ILE A 99 15.25 -4.84 -4.96
C ILE A 99 15.58 -6.08 -5.80
N PRO A 100 16.46 -5.97 -6.81
CA PRO A 100 16.85 -7.12 -7.63
C PRO A 100 17.57 -8.20 -6.83
N THR A 101 17.29 -9.45 -7.18
CA THR A 101 17.98 -10.63 -6.65
C THR A 101 19.25 -10.93 -7.44
N GLU A 102 20.13 -11.79 -6.92
CA GLU A 102 21.30 -12.25 -7.68
C GLU A 102 20.90 -13.01 -8.95
N ASN A 103 19.76 -13.73 -8.94
CA ASN A 103 19.22 -14.37 -10.13
C ASN A 103 18.80 -13.35 -11.20
N ASP A 104 18.27 -12.19 -10.82
CA ASP A 104 17.99 -11.12 -11.77
C ASP A 104 19.27 -10.59 -12.42
N TYR A 105 20.36 -10.46 -11.66
CA TYR A 105 21.66 -10.07 -12.22
C TYR A 105 22.27 -11.13 -13.13
N LEU A 106 22.07 -12.42 -12.84
CA LEU A 106 22.48 -13.52 -13.71
C LEU A 106 21.71 -13.52 -15.02
N ARG A 107 20.39 -13.26 -14.98
CA ARG A 107 19.55 -13.06 -16.16
C ARG A 107 19.93 -11.78 -16.92
N GLY A 108 20.36 -10.76 -16.18
CA GLY A 108 20.73 -9.45 -16.68
C GLY A 108 19.59 -8.44 -16.77
N SER A 109 18.39 -8.83 -16.37
CA SER A 109 17.18 -8.01 -16.42
C SER A 109 16.24 -8.31 -15.25
N ILE A 110 15.34 -7.35 -15.00
CA ILE A 110 14.23 -7.49 -14.06
C ILE A 110 12.94 -6.97 -14.68
N THR A 111 11.82 -7.62 -14.41
CA THR A 111 10.50 -7.12 -14.83
C THR A 111 9.95 -6.19 -13.76
N ARG A 112 9.57 -4.99 -14.14
CA ARG A 112 9.06 -3.94 -13.24
C ARG A 112 7.59 -3.66 -13.55
N TYR A 113 6.84 -3.29 -12.52
CA TYR A 113 5.40 -3.04 -12.62
C TYR A 113 5.09 -1.68 -12.02
N PHE A 114 4.31 -0.86 -12.73
CA PHE A 114 3.92 0.47 -12.29
C PHE A 114 2.41 0.64 -12.33
N ALA A 115 1.90 1.51 -11.47
CA ALA A 115 0.49 1.86 -11.39
C ALA A 115 0.31 3.39 -11.33
N GLN A 116 -0.83 3.85 -11.84
CA GLN A 116 -1.32 5.23 -11.76
C GLN A 116 -2.85 5.19 -11.63
N LYS A 117 -3.46 6.13 -10.90
CA LYS A 117 -4.93 6.21 -10.82
C LYS A 117 -5.53 6.35 -12.22
N ALA A 118 -6.52 5.53 -12.54
CA ALA A 118 -7.10 5.47 -13.89
C ALA A 118 -7.88 6.75 -14.26
N ASN A 119 -8.50 7.38 -13.26
CA ASN A 119 -9.35 8.56 -13.40
C ASN A 119 -8.60 9.90 -13.30
N ASP A 120 -7.29 9.88 -13.00
CA ASP A 120 -6.47 11.08 -12.87
C ASP A 120 -5.17 10.89 -13.65
N TYR A 121 -5.11 11.52 -14.82
CA TYR A 121 -3.98 11.45 -15.72
C TYR A 121 -2.70 12.11 -15.17
N TYR A 122 -2.85 13.01 -14.18
CA TYR A 122 -1.74 13.70 -13.52
C TYR A 122 -1.37 13.05 -12.18
N ALA A 123 -2.05 11.96 -11.80
CA ALA A 123 -1.73 11.24 -10.58
C ALA A 123 -0.29 10.74 -10.58
N VAL A 124 0.28 10.67 -9.39
CA VAL A 124 1.63 10.13 -9.18
C VAL A 124 1.69 8.70 -9.68
N ILE A 125 2.68 8.43 -10.52
CA ILE A 125 3.07 7.09 -10.95
C ILE A 125 3.96 6.48 -9.87
N PHE A 126 3.73 5.22 -9.53
CA PHE A 126 4.55 4.51 -8.55
C PHE A 126 4.75 3.05 -8.93
N GLU A 127 5.81 2.47 -8.38
CA GLU A 127 6.17 1.06 -8.61
C GLU A 127 5.36 0.15 -7.68
N THR A 128 4.89 -0.98 -8.21
CA THR A 128 4.01 -1.91 -7.50
C THR A 128 4.45 -3.38 -7.70
N THR A 129 3.74 -4.32 -7.09
CA THR A 129 4.07 -5.75 -7.13
C THR A 129 3.52 -6.42 -8.39
N LYS A 130 4.12 -7.56 -8.77
CA LYS A 130 3.57 -8.46 -9.78
C LYS A 130 2.15 -8.90 -9.45
N ASP A 131 1.87 -9.17 -8.18
CA ASP A 131 0.55 -9.60 -7.73
C ASP A 131 -0.50 -8.51 -7.97
N ALA A 132 -0.19 -7.25 -7.62
CA ALA A 132 -1.07 -6.13 -7.89
C ALA A 132 -1.29 -5.88 -9.39
N TYR A 133 -0.26 -6.11 -10.21
CA TYR A 133 -0.38 -6.07 -11.67
C TYR A 133 -1.17 -7.25 -12.25
N THR A 134 -1.14 -8.43 -11.63
CA THR A 134 -1.88 -9.60 -12.11
C THR A 134 -3.36 -9.48 -11.73
N ASN A 135 -3.62 -9.03 -10.50
CA ASN A 135 -4.95 -8.80 -9.94
C ASN A 135 -5.34 -7.31 -10.10
N LYS A 136 -5.37 -6.82 -11.36
CA LYS A 136 -5.57 -5.39 -11.68
C LYS A 136 -6.90 -4.87 -11.13
N SER A 137 -6.85 -3.72 -10.48
CA SER A 137 -8.04 -2.93 -10.16
C SER A 137 -8.35 -1.94 -11.27
N ASN A 138 -9.61 -1.84 -11.66
CA ASN A 138 -10.08 -0.85 -12.65
C ASN A 138 -9.91 0.60 -12.18
N LEU A 139 -9.62 0.83 -10.89
CA LEU A 139 -9.30 2.14 -10.33
C LEU A 139 -7.90 2.63 -10.75
N TYR A 140 -7.07 1.76 -11.31
CA TYR A 140 -5.70 2.06 -11.71
C TYR A 140 -5.43 1.59 -13.14
N ARG A 141 -4.58 2.33 -13.83
CA ARG A 141 -3.89 1.86 -15.04
C ARG A 141 -2.53 1.34 -14.66
N TYR A 142 -2.05 0.37 -15.41
CA TYR A 142 -0.82 -0.33 -15.11
C TYR A 142 0.07 -0.44 -16.34
N VAL A 143 1.37 -0.52 -16.12
CA VAL A 143 2.35 -0.86 -17.15
C VAL A 143 3.41 -1.79 -16.59
N GLU A 144 3.85 -2.73 -17.41
CA GLU A 144 4.99 -3.60 -17.12
C GLU A 144 6.03 -3.48 -18.22
N PHE A 145 7.29 -3.71 -17.87
CA PHE A 145 8.38 -3.78 -18.83
C PHE A 145 9.58 -4.49 -18.23
N GLU A 146 10.42 -5.04 -19.10
CA GLU A 146 11.72 -5.57 -18.75
C GLU A 146 12.73 -4.43 -18.66
N TRP A 147 13.58 -4.46 -17.63
CA TRP A 147 14.57 -3.44 -17.34
C TRP A 147 15.95 -4.06 -17.23
N VAL A 148 16.93 -3.54 -17.97
CA VAL A 148 18.26 -4.14 -18.07
C VAL A 148 19.13 -3.66 -16.90
N ILE A 149 19.76 -4.59 -16.19
CA ILE A 149 20.52 -4.32 -14.95
C ILE A 149 21.94 -4.92 -14.93
N SER A 150 22.30 -5.72 -15.93
CA SER A 150 23.67 -6.24 -16.12
C SER A 150 24.13 -6.05 -17.56
N GLY A 151 25.45 -6.16 -17.78
CA GLY A 151 26.06 -6.06 -19.10
C GLY A 151 26.88 -4.78 -19.28
N ILE A 152 27.24 -4.49 -20.53
CA ILE A 152 28.09 -3.35 -20.88
C ILE A 152 27.32 -2.06 -20.59
N LYS A 153 27.89 -1.17 -19.78
CA LYS A 153 27.26 0.06 -19.29
C LYS A 153 26.63 0.92 -20.40
N SER A 154 27.34 1.13 -21.51
CA SER A 154 26.83 1.93 -22.64
C SER A 154 25.63 1.29 -23.33
N VAL A 155 25.62 -0.05 -23.43
CA VAL A 155 24.50 -0.83 -23.98
C VAL A 155 23.30 -0.70 -23.06
N VAL A 156 23.47 -0.99 -21.75
CA VAL A 156 22.41 -0.87 -20.74
C VAL A 156 21.79 0.53 -20.73
N MET A 157 22.64 1.57 -20.74
CA MET A 157 22.18 2.96 -20.77
C MET A 157 21.35 3.28 -22.02
N THR A 158 21.73 2.72 -23.17
CA THR A 158 21.04 2.95 -24.44
C THR A 158 19.71 2.20 -24.47
N GLU A 159 19.71 0.92 -24.12
CA GLU A 159 18.50 0.07 -24.10
C GLU A 159 17.45 0.62 -23.13
N ASN A 160 17.84 0.91 -21.89
CA ASN A 160 16.92 1.44 -20.90
C ASN A 160 16.38 2.83 -21.29
N ARG A 161 17.15 3.66 -22.01
CA ARG A 161 16.65 4.93 -22.55
C ARG A 161 15.59 4.70 -23.64
N LEU A 162 15.78 3.72 -24.51
CA LEU A 162 14.78 3.35 -25.53
C LEU A 162 13.49 2.85 -24.87
N ILE A 163 13.62 2.00 -23.85
CA ILE A 163 12.49 1.48 -23.06
C ILE A 163 11.72 2.63 -22.40
N MET A 164 12.42 3.54 -21.70
CA MET A 164 11.82 4.74 -21.09
C MET A 164 11.06 5.59 -22.12
N ASN A 165 11.66 5.84 -23.28
CA ASN A 165 11.05 6.66 -24.33
C ASN A 165 9.81 6.00 -24.94
N GLY A 166 9.84 4.67 -25.11
CA GLY A 166 8.69 3.91 -25.58
C GLY A 166 7.54 3.98 -24.60
N ILE A 167 7.78 3.63 -23.34
CA ILE A 167 6.72 3.58 -22.32
C ILE A 167 6.18 4.97 -22.01
N ASN A 168 7.01 6.01 -22.04
CA ASN A 168 6.55 7.37 -21.78
C ASN A 168 5.55 7.90 -22.83
N ARG A 169 5.35 7.21 -23.95
CA ARG A 169 4.26 7.53 -24.91
C ARG A 169 2.91 7.06 -24.38
N ASP A 170 2.85 5.84 -23.86
CA ASP A 170 1.61 5.21 -23.37
C ASP A 170 1.34 5.52 -21.90
N PHE A 171 2.40 5.84 -21.15
CA PHE A 171 2.38 6.12 -19.71
C PHE A 171 3.17 7.40 -19.38
N PRO A 172 2.65 8.59 -19.74
CA PRO A 172 3.45 9.82 -19.70
C PRO A 172 3.82 10.26 -18.29
N GLY A 173 5.08 10.66 -18.13
CA GLY A 173 5.66 11.06 -16.84
C GLY A 173 6.52 9.97 -16.18
N ILE A 174 6.42 8.71 -16.63
CA ILE A 174 7.24 7.61 -16.07
C ILE A 174 8.74 7.83 -16.25
N SER A 175 9.14 8.50 -17.33
CA SER A 175 10.56 8.79 -17.61
C SER A 175 11.19 9.72 -16.57
N LYS A 176 10.39 10.47 -15.81
CA LYS A 176 10.87 11.32 -14.71
C LYS A 176 11.22 10.51 -13.45
N LEU A 177 10.72 9.28 -13.33
CA LEU A 177 10.94 8.39 -12.18
C LEU A 177 12.08 7.40 -12.41
N LEU A 178 12.46 7.21 -13.67
CA LEU A 178 13.45 6.22 -14.09
C LEU A 178 14.76 6.90 -14.47
N PHE A 179 15.87 6.24 -14.13
CA PHE A 179 17.20 6.63 -14.59
C PHE A 179 17.81 5.45 -15.36
N PRO A 180 18.40 5.62 -16.56
CA PRO A 180 18.80 4.49 -17.41
C PRO A 180 19.76 3.48 -16.77
N LEU A 181 20.60 3.89 -15.82
CA LEU A 181 21.49 2.97 -15.08
C LEU A 181 20.96 2.63 -13.68
N GLN A 182 19.69 2.88 -13.40
CA GLN A 182 19.05 2.49 -12.14
C GLN A 182 19.14 0.97 -11.99
N LEU A 183 19.58 0.52 -10.81
CA LEU A 183 19.81 -0.88 -10.45
C LEU A 183 20.98 -1.57 -11.18
N TRP A 184 21.67 -0.90 -12.11
CA TRP A 184 22.78 -1.53 -12.83
C TRP A 184 23.98 -1.81 -11.93
N ARG A 185 24.59 -2.99 -12.10
CA ARG A 185 25.86 -3.36 -11.46
C ARG A 185 26.91 -3.69 -12.52
N PRO A 186 28.17 -3.22 -12.37
CA PRO A 186 29.23 -3.61 -13.26
C PRO A 186 29.56 -5.10 -13.09
N SER A 187 29.81 -5.79 -14.21
CA SER A 187 30.27 -7.17 -14.19
C SER A 187 31.63 -7.29 -13.49
N LYS A 188 31.87 -8.41 -12.80
CA LYS A 188 33.13 -8.64 -12.08
C LYS A 188 34.32 -8.46 -13.01
N ASN A 189 35.35 -7.77 -12.53
CA ASN A 189 36.59 -7.46 -13.26
C ASN A 189 36.44 -6.57 -14.51
N SER A 190 35.26 -6.01 -14.78
CA SER A 190 35.12 -4.95 -15.79
C SER A 190 35.86 -3.67 -15.39
N PRO A 191 36.24 -2.81 -16.35
CA PRO A 191 36.81 -1.50 -16.04
C PRO A 191 35.95 -0.69 -15.07
N ASP A 192 34.63 -0.70 -15.23
CA ASP A 192 33.69 -0.04 -14.32
C ASP A 192 33.69 -0.67 -12.92
N TYR A 193 33.83 -1.99 -12.81
CA TYR A 193 33.94 -2.67 -11.51
C TYR A 193 35.22 -2.26 -10.78
N LEU A 194 36.36 -2.24 -11.48
CA LEU A 194 37.63 -1.79 -10.92
C LEU A 194 37.57 -0.32 -10.53
N GLN A 195 37.00 0.53 -11.37
CA GLN A 195 36.82 1.96 -11.08
C GLN A 195 35.96 2.18 -9.84
N LYS A 196 34.82 1.47 -9.72
CA LYS A 196 33.96 1.54 -8.54
C LYS A 196 34.68 1.07 -7.27
N LYS A 197 35.45 -0.02 -7.36
CA LYS A 197 36.25 -0.52 -6.23
C LYS A 197 37.33 0.49 -5.82
N LEU A 198 38.00 1.11 -6.79
CA LEU A 198 39.02 2.14 -6.56
C LEU A 198 38.43 3.41 -5.92
N SER A 199 37.23 3.84 -6.34
CA SER A 199 36.58 5.03 -5.74
C SER A 199 36.23 4.84 -4.27
N LEU A 200 35.89 3.61 -3.86
CA LEU A 200 35.60 3.30 -2.46
C LEU A 200 36.85 3.32 -1.57
N VAL A 201 38.03 3.07 -2.14
CA VAL A 201 39.31 3.08 -1.42
C VAL A 201 39.89 4.49 -1.32
N LYS A 202 39.62 5.37 -2.31
CA LYS A 202 40.13 6.74 -2.35
C LYS A 202 39.41 7.74 -1.44
N ASN A 203 38.23 7.38 -0.93
CA ASN A 203 37.45 8.18 0.01
C ASN A 203 37.33 7.45 1.37
N PRO A 204 38.43 7.33 2.16
CA PRO A 204 38.35 6.89 3.54
C PRO A 204 37.70 7.93 4.46
#